data_AF-A0A2I1GA39-F1
#
_entry.id   AF-A0A2I1GA39-F1
#
_cell.length_a   1.000
_cell.length_b   1.000
_cell.length_c   1.000
_cell.angle_alpha   90.00
_cell.angle_beta   90.00
_cell.angle_gamma   90.00
#
_symmetry.space_group_name_H-M   'P 1'
#
loop_
_entity.id
_entity.type
_entity.pdbx_description
1 polymer ?
#
loop_
_entity_poly.entity_id
_entity_poly.type
_entity_poly.pdbx_seq_one_letter_code
_entity_poly.pdbx_strand_id
1 'polypeptide(L)'
;ESRVLVRNTKFREIVSGIENDCARPSKDRMLLIIQENVIFMIFQLFQLWFCLNAVIKQNTIQIITLTVINFLCALYGIVQIVEIYKWAKDLNDACGAVADIQKEFFRVDIPLVVTLIIFALIMSLISFKLYQQFGWNIYKKIGADIKMQKLYKTMLLFVMLLKLDLFFLLLVSIEVFFAFSEDKGIGKIQFTFTLSRSLYYFHLGVTIMIFFLEVLAYRSVSSFFKKVFLLRRERK
;
A
#
# COMPACT_ATOMS: atom_id res chain seq x y z
N GLU A 1 16.75 -5.97 15.89
CA GLU A 1 15.34 -6.30 16.19
C GLU A 1 14.44 -5.19 15.68
N SER A 2 13.34 -5.52 14.99
CA SER A 2 12.41 -4.52 14.45
C SER A 2 11.69 -3.82 15.60
N ARG A 3 12.25 -2.70 16.06
CA ARG A 3 11.72 -1.89 17.18
C ARG A 3 10.23 -1.56 17.01
N VAL A 4 9.74 -1.48 15.77
CA VAL A 4 8.32 -1.29 15.42
C VAL A 4 7.44 -2.48 15.80
N LEU A 5 7.89 -3.73 15.58
CA LEU A 5 7.12 -4.93 15.96
C LEU A 5 7.07 -5.11 17.48
N VAL A 6 8.20 -4.92 18.16
CA VAL A 6 8.28 -4.99 19.63
C VAL A 6 7.43 -3.88 20.27
N ARG A 7 7.45 -2.68 19.68
CA ARG A 7 6.53 -1.59 20.07
C ARG A 7 5.06 -2.01 19.86
N ASN A 8 4.73 -2.58 18.71
CA ASN A 8 3.36 -3.01 18.40
C ASN A 8 2.83 -4.06 19.37
N THR A 9 3.65 -5.04 19.76
CA THR A 9 3.25 -6.05 20.74
C THR A 9 3.04 -5.42 22.11
N LYS A 10 3.96 -4.56 22.56
CA LYS A 10 3.81 -3.83 23.83
C LYS A 10 2.57 -2.93 23.84
N PHE A 11 2.30 -2.22 22.75
CA PHE A 11 1.09 -1.38 22.64
C PHE A 11 -0.17 -2.23 22.67
N ARG A 12 -0.18 -3.38 21.99
CA ARG A 12 -1.31 -4.30 22.04
C ARG A 12 -1.59 -4.79 23.46
N GLU A 13 -0.55 -5.15 24.22
CA GLU A 13 -0.68 -5.59 25.62
C GLU A 13 -1.24 -4.50 26.53
N ILE A 14 -0.75 -3.26 26.41
CA ILE A 14 -1.25 -2.14 27.21
C ILE A 14 -2.72 -1.86 26.86
N VAL A 15 -3.05 -1.79 25.56
CA VAL A 15 -4.40 -1.47 25.09
C VAL A 15 -5.40 -2.58 25.41
N SER A 16 -4.98 -3.85 25.33
CA SER A 16 -5.85 -4.98 25.67
C SER A 16 -6.13 -5.09 27.18
N GLY A 17 -5.19 -4.66 28.01
CA GLY A 17 -5.31 -4.63 29.47
C GLY A 17 -6.23 -3.53 30.03
N ILE A 18 -6.64 -2.56 29.22
CA ILE A 18 -7.56 -1.48 29.64
C ILE A 18 -9.00 -2.01 29.71
N GLU A 19 -9.68 -1.72 30.82
CA GLU A 19 -11.09 -2.07 31.04
C GLU A 19 -12.00 -1.47 29.96
N ASN A 20 -12.97 -2.25 29.47
CA ASN A 20 -13.71 -1.93 28.25
C ASN A 20 -14.63 -0.70 28.35
N ASP A 21 -14.94 -0.26 29.58
CA ASP A 21 -15.96 0.76 29.82
C ASP A 21 -15.42 2.21 29.75
N CYS A 22 -14.11 2.42 29.91
CA CYS A 22 -13.58 3.78 30.05
C CYS A 22 -13.41 4.54 28.71
N ALA A 23 -13.11 3.86 27.58
CA ALA A 23 -13.04 4.48 26.25
C ALA A 23 -13.00 3.45 25.10
N ARG A 24 -14.11 2.71 24.91
CA ARG A 24 -14.25 1.72 23.83
C ARG A 24 -13.86 2.20 22.42
N PRO A 25 -14.36 3.35 21.90
CA PRO A 25 -14.03 3.76 20.53
C PRO A 25 -12.54 4.03 20.31
N SER A 26 -11.87 4.61 21.31
CA SER A 26 -10.46 4.97 21.25
C SER A 26 -9.56 3.75 21.37
N LYS A 27 -9.94 2.79 22.22
CA LYS A 27 -9.33 1.46 22.29
C LYS A 27 -9.40 0.74 20.94
N ASP A 28 -10.57 0.71 20.32
CA ASP A 28 -10.79 0.04 19.03
C ASP A 28 -9.95 0.68 17.92
N ARG A 29 -9.90 2.01 17.84
CA ARG A 29 -9.05 2.71 16.85
C ARG A 29 -7.56 2.44 17.06
N MET A 30 -7.08 2.37 18.29
CA MET A 30 -5.67 2.05 18.56
C MET A 30 -5.29 0.62 18.14
N LEU A 31 -6.20 -0.35 18.28
CA LEU A 31 -5.96 -1.72 17.81
C LEU A 31 -5.90 -1.80 16.28
N LEU A 32 -6.73 -1.02 15.57
CA LEU A 32 -6.70 -0.93 14.11
C LEU A 32 -5.37 -0.35 13.61
N ILE A 33 -4.85 0.70 14.26
CA ILE A 33 -3.55 1.29 13.92
C ILE A 33 -2.40 0.26 13.99
N ILE A 34 -2.44 -0.67 14.96
CA ILE A 34 -1.42 -1.74 15.05
C ILE A 34 -1.47 -2.66 13.82
N GLN A 35 -2.67 -2.93 13.29
CA GLN A 35 -2.84 -3.77 12.10
C GLN A 35 -2.43 -3.02 10.84
N GLU A 36 -2.84 -1.76 10.71
CA GLU A 36 -2.44 -0.87 9.63
C GLU A 36 -0.91 -0.81 9.49
N ASN A 37 -0.17 -0.77 10.60
CA ASN A 37 1.30 -0.86 10.60
C ASN A 37 1.83 -2.16 9.96
N VAL A 38 1.18 -3.31 10.20
CA VAL A 38 1.56 -4.60 9.61
C VAL A 38 1.32 -4.58 8.10
N ILE A 39 0.17 -4.06 7.68
CA ILE A 39 -0.17 -3.95 6.26
C ILE A 39 0.78 -2.98 5.56
N PHE A 40 1.15 -1.88 6.20
CA PHE A 40 2.13 -0.94 5.69
C PHE A 40 3.50 -1.60 5.49
N MET A 41 3.95 -2.49 6.40
CA MET A 41 5.18 -3.27 6.19
C MET A 41 5.09 -4.19 4.96
N ILE A 42 3.95 -4.87 4.76
CA ILE A 42 3.71 -5.70 3.58
C ILE A 42 3.73 -4.84 2.31
N PHE A 43 3.12 -3.65 2.36
CA PHE A 43 3.14 -2.67 1.27
C PHE A 43 4.56 -2.26 0.88
N GLN A 44 5.44 -1.99 1.86
CA GLN A 44 6.83 -1.63 1.59
C GLN A 44 7.61 -2.76 0.91
N LEU A 45 7.35 -4.02 1.28
CA LEU A 45 7.96 -5.19 0.61
C LEU A 45 7.49 -5.31 -0.84
N PHE A 46 6.19 -5.12 -1.08
CA PHE A 46 5.65 -5.05 -2.45
C PHE A 46 6.29 -3.91 -3.24
N GLN A 47 6.45 -2.72 -2.63
CA GLN A 47 7.05 -1.57 -3.28
C GLN A 47 8.50 -1.82 -3.70
N LEU A 48 9.28 -2.54 -2.87
CA LEU A 48 10.63 -2.97 -3.22
C LEU A 48 10.63 -3.90 -4.43
N TRP A 49 9.77 -4.93 -4.44
CA TRP A 49 9.60 -5.81 -5.59
C TRP A 49 9.17 -5.05 -6.85
N PHE A 50 8.25 -4.10 -6.71
CA PHE A 50 7.75 -3.27 -7.81
C PHE A 50 8.86 -2.36 -8.37
N CYS A 51 9.73 -1.85 -7.51
CA CYS A 51 10.93 -1.08 -7.87
C CYS A 51 11.92 -1.90 -8.70
N LEU A 52 12.26 -3.10 -8.23
CA LEU A 52 13.14 -4.01 -8.99
C LEU A 52 12.54 -4.34 -10.36
N ASN A 53 11.23 -4.61 -10.42
CA ASN A 53 10.52 -4.86 -11.67
C ASN A 53 10.63 -3.68 -12.64
N ALA A 54 10.46 -2.46 -12.14
CA ALA A 54 10.51 -1.23 -12.92
C ALA A 54 11.90 -0.97 -13.52
N VAL A 55 12.96 -1.20 -12.73
CA VAL A 55 14.36 -1.03 -13.16
C VAL A 55 14.73 -2.09 -14.21
N ILE A 56 14.46 -3.37 -13.96
CA ILE A 56 14.77 -4.48 -14.88
C ILE A 56 14.08 -4.27 -16.23
N LYS A 57 12.81 -3.83 -16.21
CA LYS A 57 12.03 -3.62 -17.44
C LYS A 57 12.26 -2.25 -18.07
N GLN A 58 13.09 -1.40 -17.48
CA GLN A 58 13.31 -0.01 -17.89
C GLN A 58 11.99 0.74 -18.09
N ASN A 59 11.00 0.49 -17.24
CA ASN A 59 9.67 1.07 -17.37
C ASN A 59 9.61 2.42 -16.67
N THR A 60 9.78 3.48 -17.46
CA THR A 60 9.77 4.87 -17.00
C THR A 60 8.49 5.25 -16.23
N ILE A 61 7.34 4.74 -16.65
CA ILE A 61 6.05 5.08 -16.02
C ILE A 61 5.95 4.46 -14.63
N GLN A 62 6.45 3.22 -14.47
CA GLN A 62 6.50 2.58 -13.16
C GLN A 62 7.44 3.30 -12.20
N ILE A 63 8.56 3.85 -12.69
CA ILE A 63 9.50 4.62 -11.86
C ILE A 63 8.87 5.92 -11.36
N ILE A 64 8.20 6.68 -12.23
CA ILE A 64 7.47 7.89 -11.81
C ILE A 64 6.41 7.54 -10.76
N THR A 65 5.68 6.46 -11.01
CA THR A 65 4.65 5.96 -10.08
C THR A 65 5.23 5.62 -8.71
N LEU A 66 6.38 4.94 -8.67
CA LEU A 66 7.10 4.62 -7.42
C LEU A 66 7.54 5.88 -6.67
N THR A 67 7.96 6.92 -7.37
CA THR A 67 8.28 8.21 -6.75
C THR A 67 7.05 8.82 -6.09
N VAL A 68 5.90 8.84 -6.77
CA VAL A 68 4.64 9.35 -6.20
C VAL A 68 4.23 8.52 -4.98
N ILE A 69 4.29 7.19 -5.08
CA ILE A 69 3.98 6.28 -3.96
C ILE A 69 4.89 6.54 -2.76
N ASN A 70 6.20 6.78 -2.95
CA ASN A 70 7.10 7.13 -1.85
C ASN A 70 6.66 8.39 -1.09
N PHE A 71 6.19 9.43 -1.79
CA PHE A 71 5.65 10.62 -1.15
C PHE A 71 4.32 10.35 -0.43
N LEU A 72 3.45 9.52 -1.00
CA LEU A 72 2.22 9.09 -0.34
C LEU A 72 2.50 8.28 0.93
N CYS A 73 3.50 7.40 0.92
CA CYS A 73 3.96 6.66 2.11
C CYS A 73 4.47 7.60 3.21
N ALA A 74 5.23 8.64 2.84
CA ALA A 74 5.69 9.64 3.79
C ALA A 74 4.51 10.44 4.39
N LEU A 75 3.54 10.85 3.56
CA LEU A 75 2.33 11.52 4.00
C LEU A 75 1.49 10.64 4.94
N TYR A 76 1.33 9.36 4.59
CA TYR A 76 0.64 8.39 5.42
C TYR A 76 1.29 8.26 6.80
N GLY A 77 2.62 8.20 6.87
CA GLY A 77 3.36 8.20 8.14
C GLY A 77 3.09 9.45 9.00
N ILE A 78 2.96 10.63 8.39
CA ILE A 78 2.58 11.87 9.10
C ILE A 78 1.17 11.77 9.67
N VAL A 79 0.21 11.30 8.87
CA VAL A 79 -1.19 11.11 9.31
C VAL A 79 -1.24 10.15 10.51
N GLN A 80 -0.49 9.05 10.44
CA GLN A 80 -0.45 8.05 11.49
C GLN A 80 0.09 8.59 12.83
N ILE A 81 1.06 9.51 12.79
CA ILE A 81 1.55 10.21 13.98
C ILE A 81 0.43 11.03 14.64
N VAL A 82 -0.35 11.77 13.84
CA VAL A 82 -1.44 12.61 14.33
C VAL A 82 -2.56 11.76 14.94
N GLU A 83 -2.93 10.66 14.29
CA GLU A 83 -3.95 9.75 14.81
C GLU A 83 -3.55 9.16 16.15
N ILE A 84 -2.31 8.65 16.27
CA ILE A 84 -1.85 8.03 17.52
C ILE A 84 -1.80 9.05 18.65
N TYR A 85 -1.32 10.28 18.38
CA TYR A 85 -1.34 11.34 19.38
C TYR A 85 -2.75 11.66 19.86
N LYS A 86 -3.71 11.78 18.94
CA LYS A 86 -5.12 12.07 19.26
C LYS A 86 -5.73 10.96 20.11
N TRP A 87 -5.65 9.70 19.68
CA TRP A 87 -6.30 8.58 20.35
C TRP A 87 -5.60 8.19 21.66
N ALA A 88 -4.27 8.29 21.73
CA ALA A 88 -3.55 8.05 22.97
C ALA A 88 -3.84 9.12 24.03
N LYS A 89 -4.03 10.39 23.61
CA LYS A 89 -4.43 11.46 24.53
C LYS A 89 -5.84 11.21 25.07
N ASP A 90 -6.79 10.92 24.19
CA ASP A 90 -8.18 10.63 24.58
C ASP A 90 -8.26 9.45 25.56
N LEU A 91 -7.49 8.38 25.31
CA LEU A 91 -7.42 7.22 26.20
C LEU A 91 -6.74 7.54 27.55
N ASN A 92 -5.76 8.44 27.56
CA ASN A 92 -5.14 8.90 28.79
C ASN A 92 -6.08 9.78 29.63
N ASP A 93 -6.82 10.67 28.98
CA ASP A 93 -7.78 11.56 29.65
C ASP A 93 -8.98 10.78 30.21
N ALA A 94 -9.41 9.71 29.52
CA ALA A 94 -10.53 8.88 29.94
C ALA A 94 -10.17 7.76 30.95
N CYS A 95 -8.98 7.14 30.83
CA CYS A 95 -8.60 5.94 31.59
C CYS A 95 -7.32 6.07 32.43
N GLY A 96 -6.57 7.17 32.31
CA GLY A 96 -5.37 7.46 33.13
C GLY A 96 -4.16 6.55 32.91
N ALA A 97 -4.12 5.73 31.85
CA ALA A 97 -3.22 4.57 31.75
C ALA A 97 -2.26 4.54 30.54
N VAL A 98 -1.95 5.68 29.88
CA VAL A 98 -1.38 5.63 28.50
C VAL A 98 -0.16 6.52 28.24
N ALA A 99 0.38 7.21 29.24
CA ALA A 99 1.53 8.11 29.06
C ALA A 99 2.77 7.42 28.44
N ASP A 100 3.01 6.15 28.77
CA ASP A 100 4.14 5.38 28.24
C ASP A 100 4.04 5.05 26.74
N ILE A 101 2.82 4.92 26.21
CA ILE A 101 2.59 4.67 24.77
C ILE A 101 3.03 5.88 23.96
N GLN A 102 2.66 7.08 24.40
CA GLN A 102 3.00 8.33 23.70
C GLN A 102 4.53 8.49 23.59
N LYS A 103 5.26 8.27 24.69
CA LYS A 103 6.71 8.46 24.76
C LYS A 103 7.47 7.47 23.86
N GLU A 104 7.12 6.19 23.89
CA GLU A 104 7.77 5.18 23.04
C GLU A 104 7.43 5.37 21.56
N PHE A 105 6.20 5.79 21.24
CA PHE A 105 5.79 6.09 19.87
C PHE A 105 6.62 7.23 19.27
N PHE A 106 6.72 8.36 19.96
CA PHE A 106 7.50 9.50 19.47
C PHE A 106 8.98 9.15 19.24
N ARG A 107 9.54 8.25 20.05
CA ARG A 107 10.95 7.84 19.94
C ARG A 107 11.24 6.95 18.74
N VAL A 108 10.27 6.15 18.29
CA VAL A 108 10.47 5.16 17.21
C VAL A 108 9.93 5.64 15.87
N ASP A 109 8.76 6.29 15.87
CA ASP A 109 8.01 6.58 14.65
C ASP A 109 8.40 7.90 14.00
N ILE A 110 8.72 8.94 14.78
CA ILE A 110 9.20 10.20 14.21
C ILE A 110 10.46 9.95 13.36
N PRO A 111 11.52 9.30 13.88
CA PRO A 111 12.70 9.03 13.05
C PRO A 111 12.39 8.20 11.79
N LEU A 112 11.43 7.27 11.90
CA LEU A 112 10.99 6.45 10.77
C LEU A 112 10.35 7.30 9.67
N VAL A 113 9.43 8.20 10.02
CA VAL A 113 8.77 9.10 9.07
C VAL A 113 9.76 10.08 8.45
N VAL A 114 10.69 10.63 9.24
CA VAL A 114 11.78 11.47 8.71
C VAL A 114 12.63 10.68 7.71
N THR A 115 12.95 9.41 8.00
CA THR A 115 13.69 8.55 7.08
C THR A 115 12.91 8.30 5.78
N LEU A 116 11.59 8.09 5.85
CA LEU A 116 10.73 7.94 4.67
C LEU A 116 10.72 9.20 3.80
N ILE A 117 10.67 10.39 4.40
CA ILE A 117 10.71 11.67 3.67
C ILE A 117 12.05 11.82 2.93
N ILE A 118 13.17 11.60 3.63
CA ILE A 118 14.51 11.68 3.04
C ILE A 118 14.64 10.66 1.91
N PHE A 119 14.17 9.43 2.13
CA PHE A 119 14.17 8.38 1.12
C PHE A 119 13.35 8.77 -0.12
N ALA A 120 12.16 9.35 0.07
CA ALA A 120 11.33 9.83 -1.03
C ALA A 120 12.03 10.92 -1.86
N LEU A 121 12.72 11.85 -1.21
CA LEU A 121 13.51 12.90 -1.87
C LEU A 121 14.67 12.31 -2.69
N ILE A 122 15.45 11.41 -2.10
CA ILE A 122 16.56 10.74 -2.79
C ILE A 122 16.03 9.94 -3.99
N MET A 123 14.96 9.16 -3.79
CA MET A 123 14.34 8.38 -4.86
C MET A 123 13.79 9.27 -5.97
N SER A 124 13.29 10.46 -5.66
CA SER A 124 12.85 11.46 -6.66
C SER A 124 14.02 11.94 -7.53
N LEU A 125 15.16 12.27 -6.92
CA LEU A 125 16.36 12.69 -7.65
C LEU A 125 16.90 11.59 -8.59
N ILE A 126 16.94 10.34 -8.09
CA ILE A 126 17.38 9.18 -8.89
C ILE A 126 16.38 8.91 -10.02
N SER A 127 15.08 8.96 -9.73
CA SER A 127 13.99 8.78 -10.68
C SER A 127 14.06 9.79 -11.82
N PHE A 128 14.38 11.05 -11.54
CA PHE A 128 14.56 12.07 -12.56
C PHE A 128 15.68 11.74 -13.55
N LYS A 129 16.84 11.25 -13.07
CA LYS A 129 17.93 10.82 -13.95
C LYS A 129 17.55 9.58 -14.78
N LEU A 130 16.90 8.60 -14.16
CA LEU A 130 16.41 7.39 -14.84
C LEU A 130 15.36 7.72 -15.90
N TYR A 131 14.48 8.69 -15.63
CA TYR A 131 13.48 9.16 -16.58
C TYR A 131 14.12 9.65 -17.88
N GLN A 132 15.16 10.48 -17.78
CA GLN A 132 15.88 10.99 -18.94
C GLN A 132 16.55 9.86 -19.74
N GLN A 133 17.26 8.96 -19.06
CA GLN A 133 17.98 7.87 -19.70
C GLN A 133 17.04 6.87 -20.37
N PHE A 134 15.93 6.51 -19.72
CA PHE A 134 14.96 5.57 -20.26
C PHE A 134 14.12 6.20 -21.37
N GLY A 135 13.81 7.50 -21.28
CA GLY A 135 13.20 8.25 -22.37
C GLY A 135 14.05 8.19 -23.65
N TRP A 136 15.35 8.35 -23.52
CA TRP A 136 16.30 8.22 -24.63
C TRP A 136 16.36 6.78 -25.20
N ASN A 137 16.35 5.76 -24.34
CA ASN A 137 16.31 4.36 -24.78
C ASN A 137 15.00 4.00 -25.52
N ILE A 138 13.86 4.51 -25.06
CA ILE A 138 12.56 4.31 -25.73
C ILE A 138 12.56 5.00 -27.10
N TYR A 139 13.09 6.22 -27.19
CA TYR A 139 13.25 6.93 -28.45
C TYR A 139 14.05 6.11 -29.47
N LYS A 140 15.20 5.55 -29.06
CA LYS A 140 16.03 4.69 -29.92
C LYS A 140 15.32 3.41 -30.36
N LYS A 141 14.51 2.78 -29.50
CA LYS A 141 13.82 1.51 -29.80
C LYS A 141 12.64 1.70 -30.76
N ILE A 142 11.85 2.77 -30.60
CA ILE A 142 10.60 2.97 -31.36
C ILE A 142 10.83 3.82 -32.62
N GLY A 143 11.82 4.72 -32.60
CA GLY A 143 12.06 5.70 -33.66
C GLY A 143 11.23 6.98 -33.48
N ALA A 144 11.31 7.88 -34.45
CA ALA A 144 10.76 9.24 -34.39
C ALA A 144 9.23 9.36 -34.58
N ASP A 145 8.51 8.24 -34.76
CA ASP A 145 7.06 8.26 -34.95
C ASP A 145 6.31 8.61 -33.65
N ILE A 146 5.89 9.86 -33.54
CA ILE A 146 5.25 10.44 -32.35
C ILE A 146 3.94 9.70 -31.99
N LYS A 147 3.17 9.26 -33.00
CA LYS A 147 1.90 8.55 -32.77
C LYS A 147 2.14 7.22 -32.05
N MET A 148 3.19 6.50 -32.45
CA MET A 148 3.57 5.24 -31.81
C MET A 148 4.15 5.42 -30.42
N GLN A 149 4.95 6.46 -30.20
CA GLN A 149 5.46 6.77 -28.88
C GLN A 149 4.32 7.08 -27.91
N LYS A 150 3.30 7.82 -28.35
CA LYS A 150 2.11 8.10 -27.54
C LYS A 150 1.34 6.81 -27.21
N LEU A 151 1.06 5.98 -28.22
CA LEU A 151 0.37 4.70 -28.04
C LEU A 151 1.11 3.77 -27.06
N TYR A 152 2.44 3.66 -27.19
CA TYR A 152 3.27 2.86 -26.30
C TYR A 152 3.26 3.39 -24.87
N LYS A 153 3.34 4.70 -24.66
CA LYS A 153 3.22 5.31 -23.32
C LYS A 153 1.86 5.04 -22.69
N THR A 154 0.76 5.19 -23.44
CA THR A 154 -0.59 4.87 -22.96
C THR A 154 -0.71 3.40 -22.56
N MET A 155 -0.15 2.48 -23.35
CA MET A 155 -0.11 1.06 -23.00
C MET A 155 0.64 0.81 -21.68
N LEU A 156 1.84 1.38 -21.54
CA LEU A 156 2.63 1.23 -20.31
C LEU A 156 1.92 1.80 -19.08
N LEU A 157 1.20 2.92 -19.24
CA LEU A 157 0.40 3.52 -18.18
C LEU A 157 -0.75 2.61 -17.79
N PHE A 158 -1.51 2.10 -18.76
CA PHE A 158 -2.64 1.22 -18.50
C PHE A 158 -2.21 -0.09 -17.81
N VAL A 159 -1.14 -0.74 -18.30
CA VAL A 159 -0.59 -1.95 -17.67
C VAL A 159 -0.03 -1.67 -16.28
N MET A 160 0.51 -0.47 -16.04
CA MET A 160 0.95 -0.06 -14.71
C MET A 160 -0.24 0.12 -13.77
N LEU A 161 -1.29 0.82 -14.19
CA LEU A 161 -2.50 1.03 -13.40
C LEU A 161 -3.16 -0.30 -13.04
N LEU A 162 -3.32 -1.23 -13.98
CA LEU A 162 -3.85 -2.58 -13.69
C LEU A 162 -3.04 -3.35 -12.64
N LYS A 163 -1.72 -3.17 -12.58
CA LYS A 163 -0.89 -3.83 -11.56
C LYS A 163 -1.07 -3.21 -10.19
N LEU A 164 -1.26 -1.90 -10.12
CA LEU A 164 -1.55 -1.20 -8.88
C LEU A 164 -2.96 -1.55 -8.40
N ASP A 165 -3.94 -1.52 -9.28
CA ASP A 165 -5.34 -1.85 -8.99
C ASP A 165 -5.44 -3.25 -8.37
N LEU A 166 -4.85 -4.24 -9.04
CA LEU A 166 -4.81 -5.63 -8.56
C LEU A 166 -4.18 -5.74 -7.17
N PHE A 167 -3.09 -5.01 -6.94
CA PHE A 167 -2.43 -5.03 -5.66
C PHE A 167 -3.27 -4.37 -4.55
N PHE A 168 -3.85 -3.19 -4.81
CA PHE A 168 -4.70 -2.51 -3.81
C PHE A 168 -5.97 -3.29 -3.51
N LEU A 169 -6.60 -3.88 -4.52
CA LEU A 169 -7.78 -4.73 -4.35
C LEU A 169 -7.46 -5.97 -3.52
N LEU A 170 -6.32 -6.63 -3.76
CA LEU A 170 -5.87 -7.74 -2.93
C LEU A 170 -5.58 -7.29 -1.50
N LEU A 171 -4.91 -6.16 -1.31
CA LEU A 171 -4.58 -5.62 0.01
C LEU A 171 -5.85 -5.29 0.80
N VAL A 172 -6.78 -4.53 0.23
CA VAL A 172 -8.09 -4.23 0.85
C VAL A 172 -8.86 -5.51 1.15
N SER A 173 -8.82 -6.49 0.26
CA SER A 173 -9.49 -7.79 0.47
C SER A 173 -8.89 -8.55 1.66
N ILE A 174 -7.56 -8.51 1.84
CA ILE A 174 -6.88 -9.09 2.99
C ILE A 174 -7.28 -8.34 4.28
N GLU A 175 -7.30 -7.01 4.27
CA GLU A 175 -7.71 -6.19 5.42
C GLU A 175 -9.14 -6.52 5.87
N VAL A 176 -10.06 -6.54 4.91
CA VAL A 176 -11.46 -6.92 5.09
C VAL A 176 -11.55 -8.35 5.64
N PHE A 177 -10.80 -9.30 5.07
CA PHE A 177 -10.78 -10.67 5.56
C PHE A 177 -10.31 -10.77 7.01
N PHE A 178 -9.21 -10.09 7.37
CA PHE A 178 -8.74 -10.05 8.75
C PHE A 178 -9.74 -9.37 9.68
N ALA A 179 -10.40 -8.29 9.24
CA ALA A 179 -11.43 -7.60 10.00
C ALA A 179 -12.66 -8.47 10.29
N PHE A 180 -12.94 -9.50 9.48
CA PHE A 180 -14.14 -10.33 9.59
C PHE A 180 -13.91 -11.77 10.02
N SER A 181 -12.67 -12.23 10.14
CA SER A 181 -12.40 -13.62 10.54
C SER A 181 -13.07 -13.92 11.88
N GLU A 182 -14.13 -14.75 11.84
CA GLU A 182 -14.86 -15.23 13.03
C GLU A 182 -13.85 -15.78 14.05
N ASP A 183 -14.12 -15.50 15.33
CA ASP A 183 -13.34 -15.91 16.50
C ASP A 183 -13.28 -17.45 16.61
N LYS A 184 -12.46 -18.07 15.76
CA LYS A 184 -12.08 -19.48 15.84
C LYS A 184 -10.68 -19.58 16.42
N GLY A 185 -10.52 -19.10 17.65
CA GLY A 185 -9.54 -19.63 18.59
C GLY A 185 -8.06 -19.51 18.23
N ILE A 186 -7.64 -18.56 17.38
CA ILE A 186 -6.23 -18.21 17.22
C ILE A 186 -6.08 -16.71 17.50
N GLY A 187 -5.95 -16.38 18.78
CA GLY A 187 -5.63 -15.03 19.26
C GLY A 187 -6.80 -14.06 19.16
N LYS A 188 -7.46 -13.80 20.28
CA LYS A 188 -8.52 -12.80 20.44
C LYS A 188 -8.11 -11.45 19.84
N ILE A 189 -8.54 -11.17 18.62
CA ILE A 189 -8.58 -9.83 18.07
C ILE A 189 -10.07 -9.51 17.99
N GLN A 190 -10.56 -8.74 18.96
CA GLN A 190 -11.94 -8.27 18.94
C GLN A 190 -12.05 -7.25 17.82
N PHE A 191 -12.58 -7.66 16.67
CA PHE A 191 -12.83 -6.78 15.54
C PHE A 191 -14.23 -6.16 15.62
N THR A 192 -14.29 -4.88 15.25
CA THR A 192 -15.29 -3.91 15.69
C THR A 192 -16.59 -3.90 14.88
N PHE A 193 -16.61 -4.55 13.71
CA PHE A 193 -17.79 -4.61 12.84
C PHE A 193 -18.29 -6.05 12.73
N THR A 194 -19.33 -6.38 13.50
CA THR A 194 -20.12 -7.60 13.29
C THR A 194 -20.98 -7.43 12.04
N LEU A 195 -20.38 -7.68 10.87
CA LEU A 195 -21.10 -7.69 9.61
C LEU A 195 -21.93 -8.98 9.51
N SER A 196 -23.15 -8.91 8.97
CA SER A 196 -23.97 -10.11 8.73
C SER A 196 -23.18 -11.11 7.87
N ARG A 197 -23.27 -12.40 8.20
CA ARG A 197 -22.62 -13.49 7.43
C ARG A 197 -22.92 -13.39 5.92
N SER A 198 -24.12 -12.93 5.57
CA SER A 198 -24.52 -12.70 4.17
C SER A 198 -23.65 -11.67 3.46
N LEU A 199 -23.33 -10.55 4.13
CA LEU A 199 -22.50 -9.49 3.56
C LEU A 199 -21.02 -9.91 3.45
N TYR A 200 -20.53 -10.74 4.38
CA TYR A 200 -19.19 -11.32 4.27
C TYR A 200 -19.05 -12.18 3.01
N TYR A 201 -19.98 -13.12 2.78
CA TYR A 201 -19.95 -13.96 1.57
C TYR A 201 -20.17 -13.15 0.29
N PHE A 202 -21.01 -12.10 0.34
CA PHE A 202 -21.18 -11.18 -0.76
C PHE A 202 -19.87 -10.46 -1.11
N HIS A 203 -19.18 -9.90 -0.11
CA HIS A 203 -17.89 -9.24 -0.32
C HIS A 203 -16.84 -10.21 -0.87
N LEU A 204 -16.76 -11.43 -0.32
CA LEU A 204 -15.87 -12.47 -0.83
C LEU A 204 -16.15 -12.78 -2.31
N GLY A 205 -17.43 -12.92 -2.68
CA GLY A 205 -17.85 -13.14 -4.07
C GLY A 205 -17.45 -11.99 -4.99
N VAL A 206 -17.66 -10.74 -4.55
CA VAL A 206 -17.26 -9.54 -5.29
C VAL A 206 -15.74 -9.48 -5.48
N THR A 207 -14.95 -9.75 -4.43
CA THR A 207 -13.48 -9.81 -4.51
C THR A 207 -13.01 -10.83 -5.56
N ILE A 208 -13.56 -12.04 -5.55
CA ILE A 208 -13.20 -13.10 -6.52
C ILE A 208 -13.54 -12.65 -7.95
N MET A 209 -14.72 -12.05 -8.13
CA MET A 209 -15.16 -11.53 -9.43
C MET A 209 -14.23 -10.42 -9.94
N ILE A 210 -13.88 -9.45 -9.09
CA ILE A 210 -12.96 -8.36 -9.44
C ILE A 210 -11.60 -8.92 -9.86
N PHE A 211 -11.02 -9.82 -9.07
CA PHE A 211 -9.75 -10.47 -9.43
C PHE A 211 -9.81 -11.15 -10.80
N PHE A 212 -10.91 -11.86 -11.10
CA PHE A 212 -11.11 -12.49 -12.40
C PHE A 212 -11.19 -11.46 -13.53
N LEU A 213 -11.92 -10.36 -13.34
CA LEU A 213 -12.04 -9.28 -14.32
C LEU A 213 -10.70 -8.61 -14.60
N GLU A 214 -9.87 -8.40 -13.60
CA GLU A 214 -8.53 -7.83 -13.77
C GLU A 214 -7.59 -8.75 -14.56
N VAL A 215 -7.66 -10.06 -14.31
CA VAL A 215 -6.90 -11.05 -15.10
C VAL A 215 -7.35 -11.03 -16.56
N LEU A 216 -8.66 -10.94 -16.82
CA LEU A 216 -9.19 -10.80 -18.17
C LEU A 216 -8.75 -9.49 -18.83
N ALA A 217 -8.81 -8.37 -18.09
CA ALA A 217 -8.37 -7.06 -18.58
C ALA A 217 -6.89 -7.07 -18.96
N TYR A 218 -6.04 -7.65 -18.11
CA TYR A 218 -4.61 -7.79 -18.38
C TYR A 218 -4.34 -8.64 -19.63
N ARG A 219 -5.03 -9.78 -19.76
CA ARG A 219 -4.90 -10.66 -20.94
C ARG A 219 -5.39 -9.99 -22.22
N SER A 220 -6.53 -9.31 -22.15
CA SER A 220 -7.13 -8.58 -23.28
C SER A 220 -6.16 -7.54 -23.84
N VAL A 221 -5.59 -6.70 -22.96
CA VAL A 221 -4.62 -5.68 -23.34
C VAL A 221 -3.34 -6.28 -23.88
N SER A 222 -2.79 -7.30 -23.23
CA SER A 222 -1.57 -7.98 -23.71
C SER A 222 -1.76 -8.57 -25.12
N SER A 223 -2.93 -9.19 -25.36
CA SER A 223 -3.29 -9.74 -26.67
C SER A 223 -3.45 -8.65 -27.74
N PHE A 224 -4.21 -7.59 -27.43
CA PHE A 224 -4.46 -6.48 -28.33
C PHE A 224 -3.17 -5.81 -28.80
N PHE A 225 -2.28 -5.47 -27.88
CA PHE A 225 -1.04 -4.78 -28.24
C PHE A 225 -0.07 -5.69 -29.01
N LYS A 226 0.02 -6.98 -28.68
CA LYS A 226 0.80 -7.93 -29.49
C LYS A 226 0.34 -7.93 -30.96
N LYS A 227 -0.97 -7.94 -31.21
CA LYS A 227 -1.52 -7.89 -32.57
C LYS A 227 -1.17 -6.58 -33.29
N VAL A 228 -1.29 -5.43 -32.62
CA VAL A 228 -0.95 -4.13 -33.20
C VAL A 228 0.53 -4.05 -33.60
N PHE A 229 1.43 -4.57 -32.78
CA PHE A 229 2.86 -4.60 -33.10
C PHE A 229 3.20 -5.59 -34.23
N LEU A 230 2.54 -6.74 -34.31
CA LEU A 230 2.71 -7.71 -35.40
C LEU A 230 2.27 -7.12 -36.76
N LEU A 231 1.07 -6.52 -36.82
CA LEU A 231 0.54 -5.89 -38.04
C LEU A 231 1.38 -4.71 -38.56
N ARG A 232 2.21 -4.10 -37.72
CA ARG A 232 3.17 -3.08 -38.14
C ARG A 232 4.47 -3.71 -38.66
N ARG A 233 4.91 -4.82 -38.07
CA ARG A 233 6.09 -5.55 -38.52
C ARG A 233 5.90 -6.13 -39.92
N GLU A 234 4.69 -6.59 -40.23
CA GLU A 234 4.33 -7.09 -41.58
C GLU A 234 4.18 -5.98 -42.63
N ARG A 235 4.00 -4.72 -42.21
CA ARG A 235 3.90 -3.55 -43.12
C ARG A 235 5.24 -2.85 -43.38
N LYS A 236 6.33 -3.30 -42.77
CA LYS A 236 7.69 -2.78 -42.96
C LYS A 236 8.52 -3.81 -43.72
#